data_AF-A0A7C9A4I2-F1
#
_entry.id   AF-A0A7C9A4I2-F1
#
_cell.length_a   1.000
_cell.length_b   1.000
_cell.length_c   1.000
_cell.angle_alpha   90.00
_cell.angle_beta   90.00
_cell.angle_gamma   90.00
#
_symmetry.space_group_name_H-M   'P 1'
#
loop_
_entity.id
_entity.type
_entity.pdbx_description
1 polymer ?
#
loop_
_entity_poly.entity_id
_entity_poly.type
_entity_poly.pdbx_seq_one_letter_code
_entity_poly.pdbx_strand_id
1 'polypeptide(L)'
;IKSKLRKEPDEVVIFRDGTYLTLKEVFESLDLTGYDLNVDLLDVHADKSTFHRFDKFNLKYNPCGQSRLREIFLKQDNLIQGRFLAELTKQVFSDLAASKYQMAEYRISIYGRKQSEWDQLASWIVNNELYRSEE
;
A
#
# COMPACT_ATOMS: atom_id res chain seq x y z
N ILE A 1 -4.86 2.17 -8.94
CA ILE A 1 -6.09 1.56 -8.38
C ILE A 1 -7.18 1.37 -9.44
N LYS A 2 -7.81 2.42 -9.99
CA LYS A 2 -8.89 2.27 -11.01
C LYS A 2 -8.48 1.40 -12.21
N SER A 3 -7.25 1.56 -12.70
CA SER A 3 -6.68 0.72 -13.77
C SER A 3 -6.59 -0.77 -13.39
N LYS A 4 -6.19 -1.08 -12.15
CA LYS A 4 -6.09 -2.46 -11.64
C LYS A 4 -7.46 -3.11 -11.53
N LEU A 5 -8.45 -2.40 -11.00
CA LEU A 5 -9.83 -2.89 -10.94
C LEU A 5 -10.40 -3.24 -12.34
N ARG A 6 -9.98 -2.53 -13.40
CA ARG A 6 -10.41 -2.80 -14.77
C ARG A 6 -9.65 -3.95 -15.44
N LYS A 7 -8.35 -4.11 -15.15
CA LYS A 7 -7.46 -5.06 -15.84
C LYS A 7 -7.34 -6.40 -15.14
N GLU A 8 -7.41 -6.40 -13.81
CA GLU A 8 -7.18 -7.55 -12.94
C GLU A 8 -8.27 -7.63 -11.84
N PRO A 9 -9.58 -7.67 -12.17
CA PRO A 9 -10.66 -7.68 -11.19
C PRO A 9 -10.71 -8.98 -10.35
N ASP A 10 -10.38 -10.12 -10.96
CA ASP A 10 -10.51 -11.45 -10.36
C ASP A 10 -9.27 -11.88 -9.55
N GLU A 11 -8.28 -10.99 -9.43
CA GLU A 11 -7.09 -11.23 -8.62
C GLU A 11 -7.46 -11.35 -7.15
N VAL A 12 -7.03 -12.43 -6.49
CA VAL A 12 -7.22 -12.62 -5.04
C VAL A 12 -6.25 -11.74 -4.27
N VAL A 13 -6.77 -10.78 -3.49
CA VAL A 13 -5.97 -9.70 -2.89
C VAL A 13 -5.96 -9.68 -1.37
N ILE A 14 -6.94 -10.30 -0.72
CA ILE A 14 -7.03 -10.33 0.75
C ILE A 14 -7.73 -11.61 1.23
N PHE A 15 -7.34 -12.09 2.41
CA PHE A 15 -8.03 -13.15 3.13
C PHE A 15 -8.66 -12.55 4.39
N ARG A 16 -9.99 -12.60 4.49
CA ARG A 16 -10.72 -12.02 5.62
C ARG A 16 -12.01 -12.80 5.87
N ASP A 17 -12.42 -12.88 7.13
CA ASP A 17 -13.67 -13.54 7.54
C ASP A 17 -13.78 -15.01 7.05
N GLY A 18 -12.62 -15.69 6.93
CA GLY A 18 -12.51 -17.09 6.52
C GLY A 18 -12.52 -17.30 5.00
N THR A 19 -12.61 -16.24 4.19
CA THR A 19 -12.67 -16.33 2.72
C THR A 19 -11.57 -15.51 2.05
N TYR A 20 -11.13 -16.01 0.89
CA TYR A 20 -10.30 -15.24 -0.03
C TYR A 20 -11.20 -14.36 -0.88
N LEU A 21 -10.89 -13.07 -0.95
CA LEU A 21 -11.66 -12.10 -1.73
C LEU A 21 -10.81 -11.60 -2.91
N THR A 22 -11.45 -11.56 -4.07
CA THR A 22 -10.91 -10.92 -5.27
C THR A 22 -10.96 -9.40 -5.16
N LEU A 23 -10.19 -8.70 -5.99
CA LEU A 23 -10.19 -7.24 -6.03
C LEU A 23 -11.60 -6.68 -6.30
N LYS A 24 -12.37 -7.33 -7.17
CA LYS A 24 -13.76 -6.97 -7.45
C LYS A 24 -14.65 -7.15 -6.22
N GLU A 25 -14.61 -8.31 -5.56
CA GLU A 25 -15.41 -8.59 -4.36
C GLU A 25 -15.08 -7.64 -3.21
N VAL A 26 -13.81 -7.23 -3.06
CA VAL A 26 -13.42 -6.22 -2.08
C VAL A 26 -14.13 -4.88 -2.36
N PHE A 27 -14.20 -4.45 -3.62
CA PHE A 27 -14.89 -3.21 -3.99
C PHE A 27 -16.40 -3.30 -3.80
N GLU A 28 -17.01 -4.42 -4.20
CA GLU A 28 -18.44 -4.69 -3.98
C GLU A 28 -18.79 -4.71 -2.50
N SER A 29 -17.94 -5.31 -1.65
CA SER A 29 -18.14 -5.36 -0.20
C SER A 29 -18.04 -3.99 0.50
N LEU A 30 -17.43 -3.01 -0.17
CA LEU A 30 -17.31 -1.63 0.33
C LEU A 30 -18.40 -0.72 -0.27
N ASP A 31 -19.28 -1.25 -1.12
CA ASP A 31 -20.26 -0.49 -1.91
C ASP A 31 -19.60 0.65 -2.71
N LEU A 32 -18.41 0.38 -3.26
CA LEU A 32 -17.62 1.35 -4.02
C LEU A 32 -17.56 0.95 -5.49
N THR A 33 -17.86 1.90 -6.38
CA THR A 33 -17.55 1.73 -7.80
C THR A 33 -16.18 2.32 -8.14
N GLY A 34 -15.61 1.91 -9.29
CA GLY A 34 -14.36 2.51 -9.80
C GLY A 34 -14.45 4.03 -10.04
N TYR A 35 -15.66 4.59 -10.15
CA TYR A 35 -15.87 6.03 -10.28
C TYR A 35 -15.79 6.75 -8.94
N ASP A 36 -16.33 6.15 -7.89
CA ASP A 36 -16.43 6.73 -6.53
C ASP A 36 -15.09 6.74 -5.78
N LEU A 37 -14.07 6.03 -6.29
CA LEU A 37 -12.77 5.95 -5.63
C LEU A 37 -12.05 7.31 -5.63
N ASN A 38 -11.85 7.85 -4.42
CA ASN A 38 -11.06 9.04 -4.10
C ASN A 38 -9.94 8.71 -3.08
N VAL A 39 -9.07 9.68 -2.80
CA VAL A 39 -7.93 9.50 -1.87
C VAL A 39 -8.39 9.44 -0.41
N ASP A 40 -9.52 10.06 -0.06
CA ASP A 40 -10.10 10.02 1.28
C ASP A 40 -10.50 8.59 1.69
N LEU A 41 -11.00 7.80 0.75
CA LEU A 41 -11.37 6.39 0.95
C LEU A 41 -10.16 5.46 1.21
N LEU A 42 -8.94 5.90 0.88
CA LEU A 42 -7.71 5.14 1.14
C LEU A 42 -7.19 5.32 2.58
N ASP A 43 -7.83 6.18 3.38
CA ASP A 43 -7.43 6.50 4.77
C ASP A 43 -5.91 6.76 4.91
N VAL A 44 -5.36 7.52 3.95
CA VAL A 44 -3.92 7.85 3.86
C VAL A 44 -3.55 9.16 4.55
N HIS A 45 -4.54 9.91 5.04
CA HIS A 45 -4.36 11.28 5.51
C HIS A 45 -3.59 11.34 6.83
N ALA A 46 -2.29 11.66 6.81
CA ALA A 46 -1.58 12.13 8.00
C ALA A 46 -1.91 13.60 8.29
N ASP A 47 -3.03 13.88 8.97
CA ASP A 47 -3.40 15.24 9.35
C ASP A 47 -2.31 15.92 10.22
N LYS A 48 -2.07 17.22 10.03
CA LYS A 48 -1.12 18.00 10.84
C LYS A 48 -1.61 18.20 12.29
N SER A 49 -2.90 18.00 12.57
CA SER A 49 -3.43 18.02 13.95
C SER A 49 -3.08 16.77 14.79
N THR A 50 -2.45 15.75 14.18
CA THR A 50 -2.14 14.47 14.85
C THR A 50 -0.99 14.57 15.88
N PHE A 51 -0.33 15.72 16.01
CA PHE A 51 0.77 15.91 16.98
C PHE A 51 0.31 16.16 18.43
N HIS A 52 -0.99 16.37 18.69
CA HIS A 52 -1.48 16.74 20.03
C HIS A 52 -2.45 15.75 20.68
N ARG A 53 -2.78 14.61 20.03
CA ARG A 53 -3.62 13.55 20.63
C ARG A 53 -3.14 12.15 20.29
N PHE A 54 -2.48 11.52 21.27
CA PHE A 54 -1.92 10.16 21.19
C PHE A 54 -2.99 9.09 20.88
N ASP A 55 -4.23 9.33 21.30
CA ASP A 55 -5.44 8.55 21.07
C ASP A 55 -5.83 8.47 19.57
N LYS A 56 -5.61 9.54 18.80
CA LYS A 56 -5.80 9.54 17.32
C LYS A 56 -4.63 8.93 16.56
N PHE A 57 -3.44 8.88 17.16
CA PHE A 57 -2.27 8.22 16.59
C PHE A 57 -2.45 6.70 16.55
N ASN A 58 -3.03 6.13 17.61
CA ASN A 58 -3.27 4.69 17.71
C ASN A 58 -4.31 4.18 16.72
N LEU A 59 -5.41 4.89 16.46
CA LEU A 59 -6.41 4.47 15.46
C LEU A 59 -5.86 4.40 14.03
N LYS A 60 -4.89 5.26 13.69
CA LYS A 60 -4.22 5.30 12.38
C LYS A 60 -3.21 4.16 12.16
N TYR A 61 -2.65 3.63 13.24
CA TYR A 61 -1.72 2.50 13.26
C TYR A 61 -2.34 1.21 13.81
N ASN A 62 -3.65 1.21 14.12
CA ASN A 62 -4.33 0.06 14.66
C ASN A 62 -4.51 -0.97 13.53
N PRO A 63 -3.92 -2.17 13.61
CA PRO A 63 -4.17 -3.22 12.62
C PRO A 63 -5.66 -3.59 12.51
N CYS A 64 -6.47 -3.29 13.52
CA CYS A 64 -7.90 -3.59 13.55
C CYS A 64 -8.80 -2.60 12.79
N GLY A 65 -8.29 -1.42 12.40
CA GLY A 65 -9.05 -0.36 11.72
C GLY A 65 -8.63 -0.11 10.27
N GLN A 66 -7.83 -0.99 9.67
CA GLN A 66 -7.26 -0.77 8.34
C GLN A 66 -8.32 -0.69 7.24
N SER A 67 -8.31 0.40 6.47
CA SER A 67 -8.96 0.43 5.15
C SER A 67 -8.42 -0.76 4.34
N ARG A 68 -9.30 -1.68 3.91
CA ARG A 68 -8.96 -2.86 3.11
C ARG A 68 -8.10 -2.47 1.89
N LEU A 69 -8.41 -1.31 1.31
CA LEU A 69 -7.69 -0.75 0.18
C LEU A 69 -6.26 -0.32 0.54
N ARG A 70 -6.03 0.21 1.74
CA ARG A 70 -4.69 0.57 2.22
C ARG A 70 -3.81 -0.67 2.37
N GLU A 71 -4.34 -1.75 2.95
CA GLU A 71 -3.59 -3.00 3.08
C GLU A 71 -3.20 -3.56 1.71
N ILE A 72 -4.15 -3.59 0.76
CA ILE A 72 -3.95 -4.14 -0.58
C ILE A 72 -2.97 -3.29 -1.42
N PHE A 73 -3.13 -1.96 -1.41
CA PHE A 73 -2.40 -1.08 -2.33
C PHE A 73 -1.17 -0.39 -1.74
N LEU A 74 -1.10 -0.23 -0.41
CA LEU A 74 -0.13 0.66 0.25
C LEU A 74 0.70 -0.03 1.34
N LYS A 75 0.52 -1.34 1.55
CA LYS A 75 1.35 -2.13 2.45
C LYS A 75 2.20 -3.12 1.65
N GLN A 76 3.48 -3.24 2.00
CA GLN A 76 4.40 -4.21 1.39
C GLN A 76 4.15 -5.65 1.90
N ASP A 77 3.75 -5.77 3.17
CA ASP A 77 3.41 -7.03 3.82
C ASP A 77 1.90 -7.26 3.72
N ASN A 78 1.45 -7.97 2.68
CA ASN A 78 0.05 -8.36 2.48
C ASN A 78 -0.02 -9.70 1.69
N LEU A 79 -1.24 -10.18 1.41
CA LEU A 79 -1.46 -11.48 0.75
C LEU A 79 -0.73 -11.61 -0.60
N ILE A 80 -0.69 -10.52 -1.38
CA ILE A 80 -0.04 -10.45 -2.69
C ILE A 80 1.42 -9.96 -2.60
N GLN A 81 2.03 -10.06 -1.42
CA GLN A 81 3.43 -9.73 -1.17
C GLN A 81 3.81 -8.32 -1.64
N GLY A 82 2.90 -7.37 -1.47
CA GLY A 82 3.15 -5.96 -1.80
C GLY A 82 3.29 -5.67 -3.29
N ARG A 83 2.87 -6.58 -4.18
CA ARG A 83 2.97 -6.43 -5.64
C ARG A 83 2.45 -5.09 -6.14
N PHE A 84 1.26 -4.67 -5.71
CA PHE A 84 0.68 -3.41 -6.16
C PHE A 84 1.43 -2.17 -5.68
N LEU A 85 1.97 -2.19 -4.46
CA LEU A 85 2.82 -1.11 -3.97
C LEU A 85 4.12 -1.06 -4.77
N ALA A 86 4.73 -2.21 -5.04
CA ALA A 86 5.97 -2.29 -5.80
C ALA A 86 5.80 -1.77 -7.24
N GLU A 87 4.73 -2.17 -7.94
CA GLU A 87 4.43 -1.67 -9.28
C GLU A 87 4.23 -0.14 -9.30
N LEU A 88 3.57 0.41 -8.27
CA LEU A 88 3.42 1.86 -8.12
C LEU A 88 4.78 2.53 -7.88
N THR A 89 5.60 1.97 -6.99
CA THR A 89 6.94 2.48 -6.70
C THR A 89 7.83 2.49 -7.94
N LYS A 90 7.76 1.45 -8.79
CA LYS A 90 8.50 1.44 -10.07
C LYS A 90 8.10 2.59 -11.00
N GLN A 91 6.81 2.90 -11.10
CA GLN A 91 6.34 4.04 -11.90
C GLN A 91 6.87 5.36 -11.33
N VAL A 92 6.81 5.54 -10.01
CA VAL A 92 7.34 6.72 -9.33
C VAL A 92 8.85 6.86 -9.56
N PHE A 93 9.60 5.76 -9.52
CA PHE A 93 11.05 5.77 -9.81
C PHE A 93 11.34 6.15 -11.26
N SER A 94 10.57 5.65 -12.22
CA SER A 94 10.68 6.03 -13.63
C SER A 94 10.44 7.53 -13.84
N ASP A 95 9.40 8.08 -13.22
CA ASP A 95 9.09 9.51 -13.31
C ASP A 95 10.18 10.37 -12.63
N LEU A 96 10.69 9.93 -11.49
CA LEU A 96 11.79 10.60 -10.79
C LEU A 96 13.10 10.55 -11.60
N ALA A 97 13.39 9.44 -12.28
CA ALA A 97 14.57 9.30 -13.13
C ALA A 97 14.54 10.25 -14.34
N ALA A 98 13.35 10.53 -14.89
CA ALA A 98 13.18 11.55 -15.93
C ALA A 98 13.49 12.98 -15.42
N SER A 99 13.29 13.23 -14.12
CA SER A 99 13.59 14.50 -13.45
C SER A 99 15.02 14.56 -12.92
N LYS A 100 15.98 14.85 -13.81
CA LYS A 100 17.44 14.88 -13.50
C LYS A 100 17.86 15.61 -12.22
N TYR A 101 17.13 16.67 -11.83
CA TYR A 101 17.48 17.53 -10.70
C TYR A 101 16.61 17.31 -9.46
N GLN A 102 15.76 16.27 -9.47
CA GLN A 102 14.93 15.90 -8.34
C GLN A 102 15.48 14.66 -7.67
N MET A 103 15.64 14.75 -6.35
CA MET A 103 16.01 13.63 -5.50
C MET A 103 14.91 13.40 -4.47
N ALA A 104 14.76 12.17 -4.01
CA ALA A 104 13.76 11.80 -3.02
C ALA A 104 14.38 10.90 -1.95
N GLU A 105 14.01 11.13 -0.69
CA GLU A 105 14.31 10.24 0.43
C GLU A 105 13.02 9.56 0.86
N TYR A 106 12.79 8.35 0.36
CA TYR A 106 11.58 7.59 0.69
C TYR A 106 11.70 6.97 2.08
N ARG A 107 10.59 6.99 2.82
CA ARG A 107 10.50 6.43 4.16
C ARG A 107 9.57 5.22 4.14
N ILE A 108 10.05 4.09 4.68
CA ILE A 108 9.27 2.89 4.90
C ILE A 108 9.25 2.62 6.41
N SER A 109 8.09 2.20 6.92
CA SER A 109 7.91 1.92 8.34
C SER A 109 8.15 0.44 8.64
N ILE A 110 8.87 0.20 9.74
CA ILE A 110 9.01 -1.10 10.41
C ILE A 110 8.44 -0.93 11.80
N TYR A 111 7.61 -1.88 12.25
CA TYR A 111 6.87 -1.77 13.50
C TYR A 111 7.59 -2.47 14.66
N GLY A 112 8.56 -3.33 14.38
CA GLY A 112 9.34 -4.05 15.38
C GLY A 112 8.51 -5.06 16.17
N ARG A 113 7.37 -5.53 15.64
CA ARG A 113 6.53 -6.52 16.32
C ARG A 113 7.06 -7.94 16.12
N LYS A 114 7.77 -8.17 15.02
CA LYS A 114 8.43 -9.44 14.69
C LYS A 114 9.83 -9.17 14.17
N GLN A 115 10.78 -10.03 14.53
CA GLN A 115 12.16 -9.95 14.03
C GLN A 115 12.23 -10.13 12.51
N SER A 116 11.32 -10.95 11.95
CA SER A 116 11.23 -11.23 10.51
C SER A 116 10.83 -10.03 9.64
N GLU A 117 10.38 -8.90 10.23
CA GLU A 117 9.96 -7.73 9.46
C GLU A 117 11.08 -7.18 8.58
N TRP A 118 12.33 -7.23 9.06
CA TRP A 118 13.50 -6.80 8.29
C TRP A 118 13.75 -7.68 7.07
N ASP A 119 13.76 -9.01 7.27
CA ASP A 119 14.00 -9.97 6.19
C ASP A 119 12.88 -9.92 5.14
N GLN A 120 11.63 -9.75 5.59
CA GLN A 120 10.47 -9.58 4.71
C GLN A 120 10.60 -8.31 3.88
N LEU A 121 10.95 -7.19 4.50
CA LEU A 121 11.13 -5.93 3.78
C LEU A 121 12.28 -6.01 2.78
N ALA A 122 13.42 -6.58 3.17
CA ALA A 122 14.57 -6.77 2.29
C ALA A 122 14.21 -7.65 1.09
N SER A 123 13.53 -8.77 1.34
CA SER A 123 13.04 -9.66 0.28
C SER A 123 12.07 -8.94 -0.66
N TRP A 124 11.17 -8.11 -0.12
CA TRP A 124 10.26 -7.31 -0.93
C TRP A 124 11.00 -6.34 -1.87
N ILE A 125 12.02 -5.63 -1.38
CA ILE A 125 12.83 -4.71 -2.19
C ILE A 125 13.56 -5.46 -3.31
N VAL A 126 14.25 -6.56 -2.97
CA VAL A 126 15.09 -7.31 -3.91
C VAL A 126 14.24 -8.02 -4.96
N ASN A 127 13.20 -8.75 -4.55
CA ASN A 127 12.36 -9.52 -5.46
C ASN A 127 11.58 -8.63 -6.44
N ASN A 128 11.31 -7.39 -6.04
CA ASN A 128 10.66 -6.41 -6.89
C ASN A 128 11.66 -5.46 -7.57
N GLU A 129 12.97 -5.65 -7.45
CA GLU A 129 14.00 -4.78 -8.08
C GLU A 129 13.76 -3.29 -7.79
N LEU A 130 13.42 -2.95 -6.55
CA LEU A 130 13.09 -1.58 -6.13
C LEU A 130 14.36 -0.79 -5.78
N TYR A 131 15.28 -0.70 -6.73
CA TYR A 131 16.48 0.11 -6.63
C TYR A 131 16.73 0.82 -7.96
N ARG A 132 17.46 1.93 -7.88
CA ARG A 132 17.92 2.69 -9.05
C ARG A 132 19.36 2.27 -9.33
N SER A 133 19.66 1.82 -10.54
CA SER A 133 21.03 1.83 -11.04
C SER A 133 21.38 3.27 -11.42
N GLU A 134 22.43 3.83 -10.82
CA GLU A 134 23.09 5.01 -11.38
C GLU A 134 23.92 4.53 -12.57
N GLU A 135 23.38 4.67 -13.77
CA GLU A 135 24.15 4.72 -15.02
C GLU A 135 24.01 6.12 -15.64
#